data_AF-A0A368GY97-F1
#
_entry.id   AF-A0A368GY97-F1
#
_cell.length_a   1.000
_cell.length_b   1.000
_cell.length_c   1.000
_cell.angle_alpha   90.00
_cell.angle_beta   90.00
_cell.angle_gamma   90.00
#
_symmetry.space_group_name_H-M   'P 1'
#
loop_
_entity.id
_entity.type
_entity.pdbx_description
1 polymer ?
#
loop_
_entity_poly.entity_id
_entity_poly.type
_entity_poly.pdbx_seq_one_letter_code
_entity_poly.pdbx_strand_id
1 'polypeptide(L)'
;MSTAAATTTGTLLPTTSTQTPTTTADLLKDSVHCLFVADLYSYGHNEKLYEQEKRFIREVSSLFFQRTDVSTAGIAAYGYVPELPINLDPALNKMAISHRGFAKNVQIDTELRSDRLHSITSDALCALKKFKDLKGRANCLVFFSADKSIASPQKINSKYLKLGHEWERVVAVGFNDTDLSNLVESPQGTSLMVPHHYEEKHVRLVVDDILAAF
;
A
#
# COMPACT_ATOMS: atom_id res chain seq x y z
N MET A 1 -68.91 -32.40 51.84
CA MET A 1 -67.86 -31.36 51.78
C MET A 1 -66.56 -32.04 51.40
N SER A 2 -66.04 -31.79 50.20
CA SER A 2 -64.74 -32.30 49.78
C SER A 2 -64.15 -31.35 48.75
N THR A 3 -62.99 -30.80 49.07
CA THR A 3 -62.20 -29.82 48.33
C THR A 3 -61.34 -30.52 47.28
N ALA A 4 -61.41 -30.06 46.01
CA ALA A 4 -60.50 -30.48 44.95
C ALA A 4 -59.32 -29.50 44.85
N ALA A 5 -58.11 -30.04 44.87
CA ALA A 5 -56.83 -29.33 44.79
C ALA A 5 -56.49 -28.92 43.34
N ALA A 6 -55.82 -27.78 43.21
CA ALA A 6 -55.48 -27.14 41.95
C ALA A 6 -54.23 -27.76 41.27
N THR A 7 -54.33 -27.98 39.97
CA THR A 7 -53.24 -28.33 39.06
C THR A 7 -52.50 -27.06 38.64
N THR A 8 -51.18 -26.98 38.87
CA THR A 8 -50.32 -25.91 38.34
C THR A 8 -49.58 -26.41 37.10
N THR A 9 -49.99 -25.96 35.91
CA THR A 9 -49.30 -26.23 34.65
C THR A 9 -48.28 -25.12 34.42
N GLY A 10 -46.99 -25.43 34.56
CA GLY A 10 -45.90 -24.50 34.25
C GLY A 10 -45.75 -24.31 32.74
N THR A 11 -45.91 -23.07 32.27
CA THR A 11 -45.64 -22.66 30.89
C THR A 11 -44.13 -22.49 30.70
N LEU A 12 -43.52 -23.27 29.80
CA LEU A 12 -42.13 -23.08 29.36
C LEU A 12 -42.06 -21.89 28.39
N LEU A 13 -41.28 -20.87 28.75
CA LEU A 13 -40.92 -19.76 27.86
C LEU A 13 -39.88 -20.23 26.83
N PRO A 14 -39.99 -19.82 25.55
CA PRO A 14 -38.98 -20.14 24.54
C PRO A 14 -37.72 -19.32 24.77
N THR A 15 -36.59 -20.00 25.01
CA THR A 15 -35.27 -19.38 25.14
C THR A 15 -34.77 -18.97 23.76
N THR A 16 -34.82 -17.68 23.45
CA THR A 16 -34.16 -17.11 22.28
C THR A 16 -32.65 -17.16 22.50
N SER A 17 -31.97 -18.08 21.83
CA SER A 17 -30.51 -18.12 21.78
C SER A 17 -30.01 -16.93 20.95
N THR A 18 -29.51 -15.90 21.63
CA THR A 18 -28.75 -14.83 20.99
C THR A 18 -27.39 -15.40 20.58
N GLN A 19 -27.28 -15.85 19.33
CA GLN A 19 -25.98 -16.10 18.73
C GLN A 19 -25.26 -14.75 18.66
N THR A 20 -24.24 -14.59 19.51
CA THR A 20 -23.27 -13.53 19.37
C THR A 20 -22.62 -13.68 17.99
N PRO A 21 -22.55 -12.64 17.15
CA PRO A 21 -21.82 -12.74 15.91
C PRO A 21 -20.35 -12.94 16.28
N THR A 22 -19.83 -14.13 16.01
CA THR A 22 -18.40 -14.40 16.06
C THR A 22 -17.75 -13.43 15.07
N THR A 23 -17.05 -12.42 15.58
CA THR A 23 -16.13 -11.61 14.79
C THR A 23 -15.11 -12.57 14.20
N THR A 24 -15.20 -12.83 12.89
CA THR A 24 -14.11 -13.44 12.14
C THR A 24 -12.89 -12.57 12.42
N ALA A 25 -11.97 -13.05 13.25
CA ALA A 25 -10.62 -12.50 13.26
C ALA A 25 -10.13 -12.67 11.82
N ASP A 26 -10.04 -11.57 11.08
CA ASP A 26 -9.42 -11.54 9.75
C ASP A 26 -8.10 -12.29 9.90
N LEU A 27 -7.97 -13.46 9.28
CA LEU A 27 -6.74 -14.25 9.36
C LEU A 27 -5.63 -13.36 8.83
N LEU A 28 -4.68 -13.01 9.71
CA LEU A 28 -3.55 -12.15 9.35
C LEU A 28 -2.79 -12.83 8.21
N LYS A 29 -2.38 -12.05 7.21
CA LYS A 29 -1.53 -12.55 6.13
C LYS A 29 -0.11 -12.69 6.63
N ASP A 30 0.53 -13.79 6.27
CA ASP A 30 1.88 -14.12 6.75
C ASP A 30 2.93 -13.93 5.67
N SER A 31 4.17 -13.65 6.08
CA SER A 31 5.34 -13.48 5.21
C SER A 31 5.18 -12.41 4.09
N VAL A 32 4.57 -11.26 4.41
CA VAL A 32 4.36 -10.17 3.43
C VAL A 32 5.45 -9.10 3.59
N HIS A 33 6.29 -8.93 2.57
CA HIS A 33 7.45 -8.03 2.59
C HIS A 33 7.38 -7.03 1.44
N CYS A 34 6.95 -5.79 1.73
CA CYS A 34 6.67 -4.79 0.70
C CYS A 34 7.78 -3.72 0.59
N LEU A 35 8.20 -3.42 -0.63
CA LEU A 35 8.95 -2.22 -0.95
C LEU A 35 7.98 -1.12 -1.41
N PHE A 36 8.00 0.01 -0.72
CA PHE A 36 7.28 1.22 -1.11
C PHE A 36 8.21 2.13 -1.91
N VAL A 37 7.71 2.69 -3.01
CA VAL A 37 8.46 3.67 -3.82
C VAL A 37 7.62 4.92 -3.95
N ALA A 38 8.03 5.97 -3.23
CA ALA A 38 7.32 7.25 -3.14
C ALA A 38 7.71 8.21 -4.27
N ASP A 39 6.75 9.06 -4.65
CA ASP A 39 6.91 10.08 -5.66
C ASP A 39 7.29 11.41 -5.01
N LEU A 40 8.52 11.88 -5.25
CA LEU A 40 8.97 13.22 -4.91
C LEU A 40 9.25 14.05 -6.17
N TYR A 41 8.53 13.82 -7.28
CA TYR A 41 8.71 14.49 -8.56
C TYR A 41 7.44 15.18 -9.08
N SER A 42 6.30 14.49 -9.08
CA SER A 42 5.12 14.86 -9.87
C SER A 42 4.44 16.17 -9.47
N TYR A 43 4.72 16.68 -8.27
CA TYR A 43 4.16 17.93 -7.77
C TYR A 43 5.12 19.12 -7.90
N GLY A 44 6.27 18.96 -8.58
CA GLY A 44 7.30 19.98 -8.66
C GLY A 44 7.77 20.37 -7.26
N HIS A 45 7.68 21.66 -6.94
CA HIS A 45 8.09 22.21 -5.65
C HIS A 45 6.95 22.32 -4.61
N ASN A 46 5.80 21.67 -4.84
CA ASN A 46 4.65 21.78 -3.94
C ASN A 46 4.79 20.84 -2.71
N GLU A 47 5.55 21.28 -1.71
CA GLU A 47 5.82 20.57 -0.45
C GLU A 47 4.56 20.02 0.22
N LYS A 48 3.44 20.75 0.20
CA LYS A 48 2.19 20.33 0.86
C LYS A 48 1.61 19.04 0.25
N LEU A 49 1.71 18.87 -1.06
CA LEU A 49 1.19 17.68 -1.74
C LEU A 49 2.03 16.44 -1.36
N TYR A 50 3.35 16.59 -1.24
CA TYR A 50 4.22 15.50 -0.79
C TYR A 50 4.01 15.13 0.68
N GLU A 51 3.75 16.11 1.55
CA GLU A 51 3.39 15.81 2.95
C GLU A 51 2.07 15.05 3.07
N GLN A 52 1.12 15.31 2.17
CA GLN A 52 -0.13 14.56 2.09
C GLN A 52 0.08 13.12 1.59
N GLU A 53 0.94 12.92 0.60
CA GLU A 53 1.34 11.57 0.16
C GLU A 53 2.05 10.80 1.28
N LYS A 54 3.01 11.43 1.97
CA LYS A 54 3.69 10.83 3.15
C LYS A 54 2.69 10.42 4.23
N ARG A 55 1.67 11.24 4.49
CA ARG A 55 0.60 10.92 5.45
C ARG A 55 -0.17 9.68 5.01
N PHE A 56 -0.57 9.61 3.74
CA PHE A 56 -1.26 8.43 3.21
C PHE A 56 -0.42 7.16 3.32
N ILE A 57 0.86 7.21 2.92
CA ILE A 57 1.80 6.09 3.02
C ILE A 57 1.90 5.59 4.47
N ARG A 58 1.92 6.52 5.44
CA ARG A 58 1.90 6.16 6.87
C ARG A 58 0.61 5.47 7.27
N GLU A 59 -0.55 5.96 6.84
CA GLU A 59 -1.84 5.34 7.15
C GLU A 59 -1.97 3.94 6.51
N VAL A 60 -1.54 3.78 5.25
CA VAL A 60 -1.43 2.46 4.57
C VAL A 60 -0.54 1.52 5.37
N SER A 61 0.66 1.96 5.76
CA SER A 61 1.57 1.12 6.54
C SER A 61 0.99 0.74 7.90
N SER A 62 0.25 1.65 8.56
CA SER A 62 -0.38 1.36 9.84
C SER A 62 -1.37 0.20 9.72
N LEU A 63 -2.25 0.26 8.71
CA LEU A 63 -3.24 -0.79 8.47
C LEU A 63 -2.58 -2.09 7.97
N PHE A 64 -1.55 -1.99 7.12
CA PHE A 64 -0.76 -3.13 6.65
C PHE A 64 -0.16 -3.93 7.80
N PHE A 65 0.54 -3.28 8.74
CA PHE A 65 1.13 -3.96 9.91
C PHE A 65 0.08 -4.44 10.93
N GLN A 66 -1.15 -3.92 10.90
CA GLN A 66 -2.25 -4.44 11.74
C GLN A 66 -2.87 -5.72 11.16
N ARG A 67 -2.72 -5.97 9.85
CA ARG A 67 -3.36 -7.07 9.12
C ARG A 67 -2.37 -8.15 8.66
N THR A 68 -1.14 -8.08 9.14
CA THR A 68 -0.08 -9.04 8.83
C THR A 68 0.59 -9.52 10.11
N ASP A 69 1.08 -10.77 10.11
CA ASP A 69 1.81 -11.35 11.25
C ASP A 69 3.33 -11.20 11.06
N VAL A 70 3.95 -12.00 10.17
CA VAL A 70 5.35 -11.81 9.77
C VAL A 70 5.40 -10.87 8.56
N SER A 71 5.68 -9.60 8.79
CA SER A 71 5.80 -8.63 7.71
C SER A 71 6.92 -7.62 7.90
N THR A 72 7.39 -7.09 6.76
CA THR A 72 8.32 -5.97 6.76
C THR A 72 8.00 -4.98 5.65
N ALA A 73 8.33 -3.71 5.85
CA ALA A 73 8.20 -2.69 4.81
C ALA A 73 9.45 -1.80 4.72
N GLY A 74 9.91 -1.54 3.50
CA GLY A 74 10.99 -0.60 3.19
C GLY A 74 10.47 0.51 2.30
N ILE A 75 11.14 1.66 2.27
CA ILE A 75 10.73 2.78 1.42
C ILE A 75 11.92 3.43 0.72
N ALA A 76 11.78 3.65 -0.57
CA ALA A 76 12.64 4.48 -1.40
C ALA A 76 11.81 5.63 -2.00
N ALA A 77 12.47 6.66 -2.53
CA ALA A 77 11.82 7.70 -3.29
C ALA A 77 12.66 8.09 -4.51
N TYR A 78 12.00 8.60 -5.54
CA TYR A 78 12.61 9.25 -6.70
C TYR A 78 12.14 10.71 -6.79
N GLY A 79 12.80 11.52 -7.62
CA GLY A 79 12.46 12.94 -7.75
C GLY A 79 13.50 13.84 -7.12
N TYR A 80 13.03 14.86 -6.40
CA TYR A 80 13.85 15.82 -5.67
C TYR A 80 14.40 15.20 -4.38
N VAL A 81 15.32 14.24 -4.54
CA VAL A 81 16.02 13.52 -3.47
C VAL A 81 17.54 13.61 -3.68
N PRO A 82 18.35 13.52 -2.62
CA PRO A 82 19.80 13.70 -2.73
C PRO A 82 20.52 12.56 -3.46
N GLU A 83 19.99 11.33 -3.39
CA GLU A 83 20.63 10.14 -3.99
C GLU A 83 20.06 9.86 -5.38
N LEU A 84 20.92 9.95 -6.40
CA LEU A 84 20.55 9.74 -7.81
C LEU A 84 21.57 8.84 -8.53
N PRO A 85 21.13 7.94 -9.43
CA PRO A 85 19.73 7.56 -9.67
C PRO A 85 19.12 6.84 -8.45
N ILE A 86 17.81 6.61 -8.45
CA ILE A 86 17.15 5.90 -7.33
C ILE A 86 17.88 4.60 -6.99
N ASN A 87 18.20 4.44 -5.71
CA ASN A 87 18.84 3.27 -5.15
C ASN A 87 17.88 2.55 -4.21
N LEU A 88 17.58 1.27 -4.51
CA LEU A 88 16.63 0.48 -3.74
C LEU A 88 17.28 -0.27 -2.57
N ASP A 89 18.61 -0.44 -2.57
CA ASP A 89 19.32 -1.21 -1.54
C ASP A 89 19.18 -0.60 -0.13
N PRO A 90 19.29 0.73 0.08
CA PRO A 90 19.05 1.32 1.38
C PRO A 90 17.65 0.99 1.93
N ALA A 91 16.63 1.00 1.08
CA ALA A 91 15.25 0.68 1.46
C ALA A 91 15.11 -0.80 1.84
N LEU A 92 15.70 -1.69 1.04
CA LEU A 92 15.68 -3.14 1.24
C LEU A 92 16.54 -3.60 2.43
N ASN A 93 17.59 -2.86 2.77
CA ASN A 93 18.44 -3.15 3.94
C ASN A 93 17.86 -2.58 5.24
N LYS A 94 16.94 -1.60 5.16
CA LYS A 94 16.30 -0.95 6.30
C LYS A 94 14.80 -1.27 6.40
N MET A 95 14.40 -2.45 5.91
CA MET A 95 13.03 -2.95 6.02
C MET A 95 12.61 -2.96 7.50
N ALA A 96 11.56 -2.23 7.83
CA ALA A 96 11.04 -2.13 9.18
C ALA A 96 10.04 -3.25 9.47
N ILE A 97 10.11 -3.81 10.66
CA ILE A 97 9.20 -4.86 11.18
C ILE A 97 7.93 -4.29 11.86
N SER A 98 7.72 -2.97 11.78
CA SER A 98 6.56 -2.31 12.41
C SER A 98 6.26 -0.97 11.77
N HIS A 99 5.00 -0.52 11.90
CA HIS A 99 4.58 0.81 11.47
C HIS A 99 5.45 1.92 12.06
N ARG A 100 5.78 1.83 13.36
CA ARG A 100 6.63 2.83 14.04
C ARG A 100 8.02 2.93 13.40
N GLY A 101 8.62 1.79 13.05
CA GLY A 101 9.91 1.76 12.35
C GLY A 101 9.79 2.34 10.95
N PHE A 102 8.79 1.90 10.20
CA PHE A 102 8.56 2.35 8.83
C PHE A 102 8.27 3.85 8.74
N ALA A 103 7.42 4.39 9.62
CA ALA A 103 7.06 5.80 9.65
C ALA A 103 8.27 6.73 9.90
N LYS A 104 9.35 6.25 10.52
CA LYS A 104 10.61 6.99 10.60
C LYS A 104 11.30 7.07 9.24
N ASN A 105 11.28 5.99 8.48
CA ASN A 105 11.88 5.93 7.14
C ASN A 105 11.09 6.74 6.09
N VAL A 106 9.79 7.00 6.33
CA VAL A 106 8.97 7.88 5.48
C VAL A 106 9.41 9.36 5.55
N GLN A 107 10.14 9.75 6.60
CA GLN A 107 10.76 11.08 6.68
C GLN A 107 12.03 11.13 5.81
N ILE A 108 11.82 11.06 4.49
CA ILE A 108 12.87 11.12 3.48
C ILE A 108 13.33 12.57 3.31
N ASP A 109 14.65 12.77 3.31
CA ASP A 109 15.24 14.07 3.01
C ASP A 109 14.91 14.48 1.57
N THR A 110 14.39 15.69 1.40
CA THR A 110 14.00 16.21 0.10
C THR A 110 14.90 17.38 -0.30
N GLU A 111 15.13 17.49 -1.60
CA GLU A 111 15.83 18.61 -2.22
C GLU A 111 14.84 19.48 -3.03
N LEU A 112 13.60 19.62 -2.55
CA LEU A 112 12.52 20.30 -3.27
C LEU A 112 12.79 21.76 -3.61
N ARG A 113 13.79 22.40 -3.00
CA ARG A 113 14.18 23.80 -3.30
C ARG A 113 15.49 23.90 -4.08
N SER A 114 16.03 22.76 -4.48
CA SER A 114 17.30 22.64 -5.17
C SER A 114 17.10 22.67 -6.68
N ASP A 115 17.98 23.36 -7.39
CA ASP A 115 18.06 23.31 -8.85
C ASP A 115 18.92 22.12 -9.34
N ARG A 116 19.27 21.21 -8.44
CA ARG A 116 19.99 19.98 -8.79
C ARG A 116 19.15 19.10 -9.70
N LEU A 117 19.84 18.20 -10.40
CA LEU A 117 19.20 17.14 -11.15
C LEU A 117 18.25 16.35 -10.23
N HIS A 118 17.18 15.83 -10.81
CA HIS A 118 16.19 15.01 -10.12
C HIS A 118 15.75 13.87 -11.06
N SER A 119 15.40 12.73 -10.50
CA SER A 119 14.89 11.60 -11.29
C SER A 119 13.41 11.80 -11.64
N ILE A 120 13.03 11.50 -12.88
CA ILE A 120 11.62 11.48 -13.27
C ILE A 120 11.02 10.08 -13.09
N THR A 121 9.70 9.95 -13.21
CA THR A 121 8.97 8.67 -13.06
C THR A 121 9.53 7.56 -13.94
N SER A 122 9.93 7.85 -15.18
CA SER A 122 10.53 6.84 -16.07
C SER A 122 11.89 6.34 -15.60
N ASP A 123 12.68 7.17 -14.90
CA ASP A 123 13.95 6.75 -14.32
C ASP A 123 13.71 5.75 -13.19
N ALA A 124 12.70 6.01 -12.35
CA ALA A 124 12.31 5.11 -11.27
C ALA A 124 11.84 3.76 -11.79
N LEU A 125 10.98 3.75 -12.81
CA LEU A 125 10.53 2.52 -13.46
C LEU A 125 11.68 1.76 -14.13
N CYS A 126 12.63 2.47 -14.74
CA CYS A 126 13.83 1.88 -15.32
C CYS A 126 14.70 1.19 -14.26
N ALA A 127 14.89 1.82 -13.10
CA ALA A 127 15.63 1.25 -11.98
C ALA A 127 14.92 0.01 -11.41
N LEU A 128 13.61 0.10 -11.14
CA LEU A 128 12.79 -1.02 -10.65
C LEU A 128 12.85 -2.24 -11.58
N LYS A 129 12.81 -2.02 -12.90
CA LYS A 129 12.88 -3.11 -13.88
C LYS A 129 14.26 -3.79 -13.94
N LYS A 130 15.33 -3.00 -13.79
CA LYS A 130 16.71 -3.50 -13.80
C LYS A 130 17.11 -4.15 -12.48
N PHE A 131 16.40 -3.83 -11.40
CA PHE A 131 16.70 -4.36 -10.09
C PHE A 131 16.30 -5.85 -10.02
N LYS A 132 17.31 -6.73 -10.10
CA LYS A 132 17.14 -8.19 -9.99
C LYS A 132 17.50 -8.74 -8.61
N ASP A 133 17.96 -7.87 -7.71
CA ASP A 133 18.58 -8.27 -6.46
C ASP A 133 17.64 -8.18 -5.27
N LEU A 134 16.39 -8.66 -5.43
CA LEU A 134 15.47 -8.71 -4.30
C LEU A 134 16.02 -9.62 -3.20
N LYS A 135 16.76 -10.69 -3.54
CA LYS A 135 17.34 -11.67 -2.59
C LYS A 135 16.32 -12.20 -1.56
N GLY A 136 15.04 -12.26 -1.94
CA GLY A 136 13.94 -12.62 -1.03
C GLY A 136 13.63 -11.57 0.05
N ARG A 137 14.23 -10.38 0.01
CA ARG A 137 14.00 -9.29 0.98
C ARG A 137 12.61 -8.65 0.84
N ALA A 138 12.03 -8.71 -0.34
CA ALA A 138 10.69 -8.22 -0.64
C ALA A 138 10.03 -9.11 -1.70
N ASN A 139 8.72 -9.30 -1.57
CA ASN A 139 7.86 -10.00 -2.52
C ASN A 139 6.74 -9.11 -3.06
N CYS A 140 6.52 -7.94 -2.46
CA CYS A 140 5.49 -6.98 -2.83
C CYS A 140 6.10 -5.61 -3.20
N LEU A 141 5.58 -4.97 -4.24
CA LEU A 141 5.92 -3.60 -4.64
C LEU A 141 4.69 -2.71 -4.55
N VAL A 142 4.81 -1.58 -3.84
CA VAL A 142 3.81 -0.52 -3.80
C VAL A 142 4.43 0.73 -4.42
N PHE A 143 4.01 1.06 -5.64
CA PHE A 143 4.57 2.17 -6.42
C PHE A 143 3.61 3.35 -6.42
N PHE A 144 4.06 4.50 -5.93
CA PHE A 144 3.28 5.74 -5.90
C PHE A 144 3.68 6.65 -7.05
N SER A 145 2.71 7.25 -7.71
CA SER A 145 2.96 8.35 -8.65
C SER A 145 1.73 9.22 -8.86
N ALA A 146 1.95 10.53 -9.03
CA ALA A 146 0.94 11.47 -9.52
C ALA A 146 1.26 11.95 -10.96
N ASP A 147 2.12 11.25 -11.67
CA ASP A 147 2.56 11.60 -13.01
C ASP A 147 1.50 11.26 -14.06
N LYS A 148 0.71 12.28 -14.41
CA LYS A 148 -0.35 12.16 -15.43
C LYS A 148 0.17 11.84 -16.83
N SER A 149 1.48 11.96 -17.09
CA SER A 149 2.06 11.59 -18.38
C SER A 149 2.08 10.08 -18.61
N ILE A 150 2.05 9.26 -17.55
CA ILE A 150 1.97 7.79 -17.62
C ILE A 150 0.65 7.32 -18.24
N ALA A 151 -0.44 8.05 -18.00
CA ALA A 151 -1.75 7.76 -18.58
C ALA A 151 -1.80 8.04 -20.10
N SER A 152 -0.80 8.76 -20.66
CA SER A 152 -0.80 9.14 -22.07
C SER A 152 -0.24 8.01 -22.97
N PRO A 153 -1.04 7.46 -23.91
CA PRO A 153 -0.61 6.38 -24.80
C PRO A 153 0.54 6.76 -25.75
N GLN A 154 0.80 8.06 -25.95
CA GLN A 154 1.73 8.56 -26.97
C GLN A 154 3.16 8.81 -26.47
N LYS A 155 3.38 8.95 -25.15
CA LYS A 155 4.66 9.41 -24.62
C LYS A 155 5.54 8.32 -24.03
N ILE A 156 4.96 7.18 -23.71
CA ILE A 156 5.69 6.10 -23.07
C ILE A 156 5.48 4.87 -23.91
N ASN A 157 6.58 4.25 -24.31
CA ASN A 157 6.57 2.92 -24.88
C ASN A 157 6.24 1.93 -23.72
N SER A 158 5.00 2.01 -23.21
CA SER A 158 4.51 1.47 -21.93
C SER A 158 4.64 -0.04 -21.87
N LYS A 159 4.66 -0.69 -23.04
CA LYS A 159 4.95 -2.12 -23.20
C LYS A 159 6.29 -2.55 -22.60
N TYR A 160 7.22 -1.62 -22.34
CA TYR A 160 8.52 -1.91 -21.74
C TYR A 160 8.66 -1.53 -20.27
N LEU A 161 7.64 -0.98 -19.61
CA LEU A 161 7.73 -0.54 -18.21
C LEU A 161 6.82 -1.30 -17.26
N LYS A 162 6.25 -2.42 -17.72
CA LYS A 162 5.44 -3.30 -16.89
C LYS A 162 6.28 -3.85 -15.73
N LEU A 163 5.84 -3.53 -14.52
CA LEU A 163 6.35 -4.04 -13.26
C LEU A 163 5.69 -5.41 -13.04
N GLY A 164 6.45 -6.45 -12.70
CA GLY A 164 5.79 -7.73 -12.40
C GLY A 164 6.68 -8.94 -12.20
N HIS A 165 7.61 -9.24 -13.11
CA HIS A 165 8.23 -10.59 -13.12
C HIS A 165 9.00 -11.00 -11.85
N GLU A 166 9.49 -10.04 -11.06
CA GLU A 166 10.25 -10.30 -9.83
C GLU A 166 9.38 -10.24 -8.56
N TRP A 167 8.13 -9.77 -8.67
CA TRP A 167 7.25 -9.47 -7.53
C TRP A 167 6.08 -10.45 -7.50
N GLU A 168 5.73 -10.95 -6.34
CA GLU A 168 4.48 -11.70 -6.13
C GLU A 168 3.27 -10.78 -6.28
N ARG A 169 3.40 -9.53 -5.82
CA ARG A 169 2.37 -8.51 -5.91
C ARG A 169 2.90 -7.15 -6.32
N VAL A 170 2.21 -6.48 -7.25
CA VAL A 170 2.45 -5.07 -7.58
C VAL A 170 1.17 -4.25 -7.39
N VAL A 171 1.24 -3.19 -6.59
CA VAL A 171 0.17 -2.22 -6.41
C VAL A 171 0.66 -0.86 -6.88
N ALA A 172 0.13 -0.38 -8.00
CA ALA A 172 0.39 0.96 -8.50
C ALA A 172 -0.66 1.92 -7.95
N VAL A 173 -0.24 2.86 -7.10
CA VAL A 173 -1.09 3.86 -6.46
C VAL A 173 -0.94 5.19 -7.19
N GLY A 174 -1.95 5.51 -7.99
CA GLY A 174 -2.02 6.73 -8.77
C GLY A 174 -2.64 7.88 -7.98
N PHE A 175 -1.81 8.73 -7.40
CA PHE A 175 -2.25 9.88 -6.61
C PHE A 175 -2.81 11.01 -7.49
N ASN A 176 -3.68 11.85 -6.90
CA ASN A 176 -4.35 12.95 -7.62
C ASN A 176 -5.13 12.45 -8.86
N ASP A 177 -5.81 11.31 -8.69
CA ASP A 177 -6.61 10.65 -9.71
C ASP A 177 -5.79 10.32 -10.97
N THR A 178 -4.56 9.83 -10.76
CA THR A 178 -3.67 9.42 -11.86
C THR A 178 -3.92 7.97 -12.21
N ASP A 179 -4.09 7.66 -13.50
CA ASP A 179 -4.22 6.27 -13.95
C ASP A 179 -2.84 5.67 -14.25
N LEU A 180 -2.49 4.62 -13.50
CA LEU A 180 -1.24 3.85 -13.64
C LEU A 180 -1.47 2.43 -14.18
N SER A 181 -2.65 2.12 -14.71
CA SER A 181 -3.02 0.78 -15.20
C SER A 181 -2.08 0.25 -16.28
N ASN A 182 -1.44 1.14 -17.05
CA ASN A 182 -0.44 0.78 -18.05
C ASN A 182 0.86 0.20 -17.47
N LEU A 183 1.11 0.34 -16.17
CA LEU A 183 2.33 -0.13 -15.49
C LEU A 183 2.24 -1.57 -14.97
N VAL A 184 1.05 -2.16 -14.96
CA VAL A 184 0.76 -3.43 -14.26
C VAL A 184 -0.02 -4.39 -15.15
N GLU A 185 0.05 -5.68 -14.84
CA GLU A 185 -0.74 -6.73 -15.50
C GLU A 185 -1.49 -7.57 -14.47
N SER A 186 -2.80 -7.73 -14.66
CA SER A 186 -3.62 -8.63 -13.86
C SER A 186 -3.27 -10.11 -14.16
N PRO A 187 -3.29 -11.02 -13.16
CA PRO A 187 -3.71 -10.79 -11.76
C PRO A 187 -2.60 -10.29 -10.82
N GLN A 188 -1.33 -10.38 -11.24
CA GLN A 188 -0.16 -10.07 -10.42
C GLN A 188 -0.13 -8.59 -9.98
N GLY A 189 -0.57 -7.69 -10.84
CA GLY A 189 -0.57 -6.26 -10.62
C GLY A 189 -1.96 -5.64 -10.64
N THR A 190 -2.13 -4.57 -9.86
CA THR A 190 -3.34 -3.73 -9.81
C THR A 190 -2.96 -2.26 -9.82
N SER A 191 -3.89 -1.42 -10.28
CA SER A 191 -3.73 0.04 -10.27
C SER A 191 -4.93 0.66 -9.57
N LEU A 192 -4.68 1.50 -8.58
CA LEU A 192 -5.68 2.21 -7.81
C LEU A 192 -5.49 3.71 -7.96
N MET A 193 -6.54 4.41 -8.36
CA MET A 193 -6.57 5.87 -8.39
C MET A 193 -6.98 6.39 -7.01
N VAL A 194 -6.13 7.20 -6.40
CA VAL A 194 -6.38 7.81 -5.09
C VAL A 194 -6.54 9.31 -5.28
N PRO A 195 -7.68 9.90 -4.90
CA PRO A 195 -7.88 11.33 -4.99
C PRO A 195 -6.96 12.03 -4.01
N HIS A 196 -6.65 13.30 -4.29
CA HIS A 196 -5.82 14.09 -3.40
C HIS A 196 -6.38 14.10 -1.97
N HIS A 197 -7.67 14.43 -1.83
CA HIS A 197 -8.40 14.33 -0.56
C HIS A 197 -8.90 12.89 -0.35
N TYR A 198 -7.98 12.01 0.02
CA TYR A 198 -8.32 10.62 0.29
C TYR A 198 -9.10 10.47 1.61
N GLU A 199 -10.00 9.50 1.61
CA GLU A 199 -10.67 8.96 2.80
C GLU A 199 -10.07 7.60 3.22
N GLU A 200 -10.42 7.14 4.43
CA GLU A 200 -10.02 5.84 4.98
C GLU A 200 -10.30 4.66 4.04
N LYS A 201 -11.38 4.72 3.25
CA LYS A 201 -11.71 3.67 2.27
C LYS A 201 -10.57 3.44 1.26
N HIS A 202 -9.84 4.48 0.85
CA HIS A 202 -8.74 4.33 -0.09
C HIS A 202 -7.53 3.67 0.56
N VAL A 203 -7.29 3.95 1.84
CA VAL A 203 -6.25 3.26 2.63
C VAL A 203 -6.56 1.77 2.71
N ARG A 204 -7.82 1.42 3.02
CA ARG A 204 -8.28 0.02 3.06
C ARG A 204 -8.12 -0.66 1.71
N LEU A 205 -8.58 -0.04 0.62
CA LEU A 205 -8.44 -0.57 -0.74
C LEU A 205 -6.99 -0.88 -1.10
N VAL A 206 -6.05 0.02 -0.80
CA VAL A 206 -4.62 -0.24 -1.07
C VAL A 206 -4.11 -1.44 -0.27
N VAL A 207 -4.47 -1.55 1.01
CA VAL A 207 -4.04 -2.70 1.83
C VAL A 207 -4.71 -4.00 1.40
N ASP A 208 -6.00 -3.98 1.06
CA ASP A 208 -6.70 -5.14 0.51
C ASP A 208 -6.01 -5.63 -0.77
N ASP A 209 -5.66 -4.70 -1.66
CA ASP A 209 -4.96 -5.01 -2.91
C ASP A 209 -3.54 -5.51 -2.69
N ILE A 210 -2.81 -5.01 -1.68
CA ILE A 210 -1.50 -5.56 -1.29
C ILE A 210 -1.66 -7.01 -0.84
N LEU A 211 -2.68 -7.29 -0.03
CA LEU A 211 -2.86 -8.59 0.63
C LEU A 211 -3.54 -9.64 -0.26
N ALA A 212 -4.14 -9.24 -1.38
CA ALA A 212 -4.91 -10.14 -2.26
C ALA A 212 -4.09 -11.29 -2.88
N ALA A 213 -2.75 -11.21 -2.89
CA ALA A 213 -1.88 -12.26 -3.40
C ALA A 213 -1.35 -13.23 -2.33
N PHE A 214 -1.61 -12.95 -1.05
CA PHE A 214 -1.16 -13.72 0.12
C PHE A 214 -2.37 -14.29 0.85
#